data_AF-A0A3B9ISW1-F1
#
_entry.id   AF-A0A3B9ISW1-F1
#
_cell.length_a   1.000
_cell.length_b   1.000
_cell.length_c   1.000
_cell.angle_alpha   90.00
_cell.angle_beta   90.00
_cell.angle_gamma   90.00
#
_symmetry.space_group_name_H-M   'P 1'
#
loop_
_entity.id
_entity.type
_entity.pdbx_description
1 polymer ?
#
loop_
_entity_poly.entity_id
_entity_poly.type
_entity_poly.pdbx_seq_one_letter_code
_entity_poly.pdbx_strand_id
1 'polypeptide(L)'
;MPGRVLVVDDLLPNLKLFEAKLAAEYYDVDLAQNGEMALARAHAHPPDIVLLDIMMPGMDGYEVCRRLKSDPETAHIPVVMVTALSDSVERVRALEAGADDFLTKPINDLALFARVRSLTRLKMMLDELRLREQTISDFGVGATAPLPLDESGDNARVLVVDDSEIERDFLADRLKRTHSVSAVGTATEALDLARTAGFDLIVINLLIESFDPLRLCSQLRAIDETRQTPILVIVGHDDVERMAKALDLGVNDYLMMPLDVNELGARVRTQVRRKRYQDRLRQNYQRSIALAATDGLTGLYNRRYLSAHLHRMFMRAGNDGRPLAVLMLDIDRFKQLNDTYGHDAGDRVLQAIADRMSRHVRGVDLVARYGGEEFVMVLPDSDHRSAHEVAERVRAVISGQPIVIDDEGTKVTVTASLGGAQRIPADQDADDMLRRADQALYRAKAAGRDCFIFDRPT
;
A
#
# COMPACT_ATOMS: atom_id res chain seq x y z
N MET A 1 -17.64 -3.96 14.68
CA MET A 1 -18.98 -4.42 14.26
C MET A 1 -18.81 -5.20 12.96
N PRO A 2 -19.63 -6.22 12.68
CA PRO A 2 -19.41 -7.12 11.53
C PRO A 2 -19.58 -6.44 10.17
N GLY A 3 -20.27 -5.29 10.13
CA GLY A 3 -20.42 -4.41 8.96
C GLY A 3 -21.88 -4.03 8.72
N ARG A 4 -22.12 -3.06 7.84
CA ARG A 4 -23.44 -2.68 7.33
C ARG A 4 -23.72 -3.38 6.01
N VAL A 5 -24.87 -4.04 5.90
CA VAL A 5 -25.31 -4.76 4.70
C VAL A 5 -26.56 -4.08 4.15
N LEU A 6 -26.52 -3.67 2.88
CA LEU A 6 -27.72 -3.25 2.16
C LEU A 6 -28.30 -4.47 1.42
N VAL A 7 -29.52 -4.88 1.77
CA VAL A 7 -30.25 -5.95 1.08
C VAL A 7 -31.29 -5.35 0.16
N VAL A 8 -31.29 -5.78 -1.09
CA VAL A 8 -32.16 -5.27 -2.15
C VAL A 8 -32.90 -6.45 -2.79
N ASP A 9 -34.23 -6.46 -2.68
CA ASP A 9 -35.12 -7.48 -3.27
C ASP A 9 -36.52 -6.86 -3.36
N ASP A 10 -37.27 -7.13 -4.43
CA ASP A 10 -38.61 -6.57 -4.64
C ASP A 10 -39.67 -7.25 -3.76
N LEU A 11 -39.38 -8.44 -3.23
CA LEU A 11 -40.27 -9.19 -2.35
C LEU A 11 -39.97 -8.94 -0.87
N LEU A 12 -40.91 -8.32 -0.18
CA LEU A 12 -40.88 -8.11 1.28
C LEU A 12 -40.51 -9.35 2.12
N PRO A 13 -41.03 -10.56 1.84
CA PRO A 13 -40.64 -11.75 2.58
C PRO A 13 -39.14 -12.08 2.49
N ASN A 14 -38.51 -11.87 1.32
CA ASN A 14 -37.09 -12.11 1.12
C ASN A 14 -36.25 -11.12 1.93
N LEU A 15 -36.62 -9.82 1.88
CA LEU A 15 -35.98 -8.77 2.68
C LEU A 15 -36.01 -9.11 4.18
N LYS A 16 -37.18 -9.52 4.71
CA LYS A 16 -37.33 -9.88 6.12
C LYS A 16 -36.56 -11.14 6.51
N LEU A 17 -36.46 -12.11 5.60
CA LEU A 17 -35.65 -13.30 5.82
C LEU A 17 -34.16 -12.95 5.94
N PHE A 18 -33.62 -12.15 5.01
CA PHE A 18 -32.23 -11.71 5.07
C PHE A 18 -31.95 -10.83 6.29
N GLU A 19 -32.84 -9.89 6.62
CA GLU A 19 -32.75 -9.06 7.83
C GLU A 19 -32.59 -9.92 9.07
N ALA A 20 -33.48 -10.91 9.26
CA ALA A 20 -33.42 -11.81 10.41
C ALA A 20 -32.12 -12.62 10.46
N LYS A 21 -31.68 -13.19 9.32
CA LYS A 21 -30.46 -14.00 9.23
C LYS A 21 -29.20 -13.18 9.51
N LEU A 22 -29.07 -12.01 8.90
CA LEU A 22 -27.89 -11.15 9.03
C LEU A 22 -27.83 -10.47 10.40
N ALA A 23 -28.98 -10.04 10.95
CA ALA A 23 -29.04 -9.45 12.29
C ALA A 23 -28.69 -10.47 13.38
N ALA A 24 -29.03 -11.76 13.19
CA ALA A 24 -28.62 -12.83 14.11
C ALA A 24 -27.09 -13.01 14.17
N GLU A 25 -26.39 -12.69 13.09
CA GLU A 25 -24.92 -12.63 13.00
C GLU A 25 -24.36 -11.22 13.29
N TYR A 26 -25.15 -10.37 13.94
CA TYR A 26 -24.80 -9.03 14.43
C TYR A 26 -24.52 -7.96 13.36
N TYR A 27 -24.90 -8.18 12.10
CA TYR A 27 -24.79 -7.16 11.05
C TYR A 27 -25.84 -6.05 11.22
N ASP A 28 -25.48 -4.82 10.84
CA ASP A 28 -26.43 -3.71 10.67
C ASP A 28 -27.07 -3.85 9.27
N VAL A 29 -28.40 -3.93 9.18
CA VAL A 29 -29.08 -4.27 7.92
C VAL A 29 -29.98 -3.14 7.44
N ASP A 30 -29.68 -2.64 6.25
CA ASP A 30 -30.54 -1.73 5.49
C ASP A 30 -31.30 -2.47 4.41
N LEU A 31 -32.54 -2.06 4.13
CA LEU A 31 -33.43 -2.73 3.18
C LEU A 31 -33.89 -1.80 2.06
N ALA A 32 -33.82 -2.24 0.80
CA ALA A 32 -34.40 -1.53 -0.34
C ALA A 32 -35.31 -2.45 -1.16
N GLN A 33 -36.45 -1.93 -1.62
CA GLN A 33 -37.46 -2.71 -2.37
C GLN A 33 -37.35 -2.54 -3.89
N ASN A 34 -36.43 -1.72 -4.37
CA ASN A 34 -36.19 -1.46 -5.79
C ASN A 34 -34.81 -0.80 -5.99
N GLY A 35 -34.41 -0.70 -7.26
CA GLY A 35 -33.11 -0.14 -7.63
C GLY A 35 -32.93 1.34 -7.27
N GLU A 36 -33.95 2.17 -7.42
CA GLU A 36 -33.88 3.60 -7.09
C GLU A 36 -33.62 3.82 -5.59
N MET A 37 -34.33 3.08 -4.73
CA MET A 37 -34.12 3.11 -3.29
C MET A 37 -32.73 2.58 -2.91
N ALA A 38 -32.24 1.54 -3.60
CA ALA A 38 -30.91 0.98 -3.35
C ALA A 38 -29.82 2.01 -3.61
N LEU A 39 -29.86 2.68 -4.77
CA LEU A 39 -28.89 3.73 -5.13
C LEU A 39 -28.95 4.91 -4.15
N ALA A 40 -30.14 5.40 -3.82
CA ALA A 40 -30.30 6.51 -2.88
C ALA A 40 -29.74 6.17 -1.48
N ARG A 41 -29.98 4.94 -0.99
CA ARG A 41 -29.44 4.48 0.29
C ARG A 41 -27.93 4.29 0.25
N ALA A 42 -27.38 3.75 -0.83
CA ALA A 42 -25.94 3.56 -0.98
C ALA A 42 -25.15 4.88 -0.88
N HIS A 43 -25.72 6.00 -1.36
CA HIS A 43 -25.13 7.33 -1.16
C HIS A 43 -25.37 7.90 0.24
N ALA A 44 -26.62 7.86 0.72
CA ALA A 44 -26.97 8.50 1.99
C ALA A 44 -26.33 7.80 3.20
N HIS A 45 -26.25 6.47 3.15
CA HIS A 45 -25.72 5.62 4.22
C HIS A 45 -24.86 4.52 3.60
N PRO A 46 -23.58 4.80 3.28
CA PRO A 46 -22.72 3.86 2.56
C PRO A 46 -22.63 2.49 3.25
N PRO A 47 -23.08 1.40 2.61
CA PRO A 47 -22.95 0.06 3.15
C PRO A 47 -21.54 -0.52 2.94
N ASP A 48 -21.19 -1.51 3.76
CA ASP A 48 -19.94 -2.28 3.58
C ASP A 48 -20.08 -3.36 2.51
N ILE A 49 -21.31 -3.77 2.19
CA ILE A 49 -21.64 -4.76 1.16
C ILE A 49 -23.10 -4.62 0.73
N VAL A 50 -23.39 -4.91 -0.54
CA VAL A 50 -24.75 -4.97 -1.08
C VAL A 50 -25.09 -6.41 -1.46
N LEU A 51 -26.22 -6.92 -0.96
CA LEU A 51 -26.87 -8.14 -1.47
C LEU A 51 -28.01 -7.71 -2.39
N LEU A 52 -27.91 -8.04 -3.67
CA LEU A 52 -28.77 -7.46 -4.71
C LEU A 52 -29.48 -8.55 -5.50
N ASP A 53 -30.81 -8.61 -5.40
CA ASP A 53 -31.59 -9.46 -6.30
C ASP A 53 -31.48 -8.97 -7.75
N ILE A 54 -31.41 -9.92 -8.69
CA ILE A 54 -31.32 -9.59 -10.11
C ILE A 54 -32.70 -9.21 -10.68
N MET A 55 -33.75 -9.89 -10.26
CA MET A 55 -35.05 -9.90 -10.91
C MET A 55 -36.01 -8.92 -10.23
N MET A 56 -35.82 -7.62 -10.47
CA MET A 56 -36.67 -6.57 -9.92
C MET A 56 -37.45 -5.82 -11.02
N PRO A 57 -38.69 -5.38 -10.77
CA PRO A 57 -39.46 -4.60 -11.72
C PRO A 57 -38.87 -3.19 -11.89
N GLY A 58 -38.92 -2.67 -13.13
CA GLY A 58 -38.35 -1.37 -13.46
C GLY A 58 -36.84 -1.47 -13.69
N MET A 59 -36.05 -1.16 -12.67
CA MET A 59 -34.59 -1.26 -12.72
C MET A 59 -34.13 -2.63 -12.21
N ASP A 60 -33.58 -3.45 -13.10
CA ASP A 60 -33.03 -4.76 -12.74
C ASP A 60 -31.72 -4.65 -11.95
N GLY A 61 -31.32 -5.74 -11.29
CA GLY A 61 -30.10 -5.77 -10.48
C GLY A 61 -28.82 -5.55 -11.30
N TYR A 62 -28.80 -5.90 -12.58
CA TYR A 62 -27.64 -5.62 -13.45
C TYR A 62 -27.43 -4.11 -13.63
N GLU A 63 -28.51 -3.36 -13.88
CA GLU A 63 -28.46 -1.92 -14.03
C GLU A 63 -28.08 -1.23 -12.72
N VAL A 64 -28.65 -1.66 -11.59
CA VAL A 64 -28.25 -1.14 -10.26
C VAL A 64 -26.76 -1.36 -10.02
N CYS A 65 -26.25 -2.56 -10.29
CA CYS A 65 -24.83 -2.88 -10.12
C CYS A 65 -23.95 -2.01 -11.02
N ARG A 66 -24.29 -1.84 -12.31
CA ARG A 66 -23.52 -0.97 -13.21
C ARG A 66 -23.47 0.46 -12.72
N ARG A 67 -24.58 1.00 -12.21
CA ARG A 67 -24.62 2.36 -11.66
C ARG A 67 -23.76 2.49 -10.42
N LEU A 68 -23.88 1.55 -9.47
CA LEU A 68 -23.03 1.52 -8.28
C LEU A 68 -21.54 1.46 -8.63
N LYS A 69 -21.17 0.66 -9.64
CA LYS A 69 -19.77 0.51 -10.08
C LYS A 69 -19.25 1.67 -10.95
N SER A 70 -20.13 2.43 -11.61
CA SER A 70 -19.74 3.61 -12.39
C SER A 70 -19.52 4.86 -11.54
N ASP A 71 -20.07 4.92 -10.33
CA ASP A 71 -19.97 6.08 -9.46
C ASP A 71 -18.72 5.98 -8.54
N PRO A 72 -17.78 6.95 -8.56
CA PRO A 72 -16.58 6.93 -7.72
C PRO A 72 -16.84 6.80 -6.20
N GLU A 73 -17.99 7.30 -5.72
CA GLU A 73 -18.41 7.22 -4.32
C GLU A 73 -18.87 5.82 -3.95
N THR A 74 -19.47 5.06 -4.85
CA THR A 74 -20.00 3.72 -4.53
C THR A 74 -19.24 2.56 -5.18
N ALA A 75 -18.35 2.82 -6.14
CA ALA A 75 -17.69 1.79 -6.95
C ALA A 75 -16.87 0.77 -6.14
N HIS A 76 -16.40 1.21 -4.98
CA HIS A 76 -15.61 0.41 -4.05
C HIS A 76 -16.44 -0.49 -3.12
N ILE A 77 -17.77 -0.34 -3.12
CA ILE A 77 -18.67 -1.16 -2.32
C ILE A 77 -18.84 -2.51 -3.02
N PRO A 78 -18.57 -3.64 -2.33
CA PRO A 78 -18.78 -4.97 -2.89
C PRO A 78 -20.26 -5.24 -3.16
N VAL A 79 -20.57 -5.78 -4.34
CA VAL A 79 -21.94 -6.17 -4.74
C VAL A 79 -22.00 -7.69 -4.95
N VAL A 80 -22.84 -8.38 -4.19
CA VAL A 80 -23.15 -9.80 -4.36
C VAL A 80 -24.54 -9.92 -4.95
N MET A 81 -24.63 -10.40 -6.18
CA MET A 81 -25.92 -10.64 -6.83
C MET A 81 -26.58 -11.91 -6.30
N VAL A 82 -27.86 -11.87 -6.00
CA VAL A 82 -28.65 -13.02 -5.61
C VAL A 82 -29.55 -13.39 -6.77
N THR A 83 -29.47 -14.63 -7.26
CA THR A 83 -30.22 -15.07 -8.43
C THR A 83 -30.91 -16.42 -8.20
N ALA A 84 -32.10 -16.59 -8.75
CA ALA A 84 -32.77 -17.88 -8.84
C ALA A 84 -32.25 -18.75 -10.00
N LEU A 85 -31.42 -18.18 -10.86
CA LEU A 85 -31.00 -18.78 -12.12
C LEU A 85 -29.62 -19.42 -11.92
N SER A 86 -29.57 -20.74 -12.10
CA SER A 86 -28.37 -21.55 -11.93
C SER A 86 -27.48 -21.60 -13.18
N ASP A 87 -27.88 -20.94 -14.27
CA ASP A 87 -27.14 -20.96 -15.53
C ASP A 87 -25.83 -20.18 -15.41
N SER A 88 -24.75 -20.69 -16.00
CA SER A 88 -23.47 -20.00 -16.05
C SER A 88 -23.52 -18.71 -16.84
N VAL A 89 -24.41 -18.60 -17.83
CA VAL A 89 -24.58 -17.38 -18.64
C VAL A 89 -24.93 -16.17 -17.77
N GLU A 90 -25.84 -16.32 -16.81
CA GLU A 90 -26.26 -15.21 -15.95
C GLU A 90 -25.22 -14.85 -14.91
N ARG A 91 -24.47 -15.85 -14.42
CA ARG A 91 -23.35 -15.65 -13.51
C ARG A 91 -22.23 -14.86 -14.18
N VAL A 92 -21.92 -15.19 -15.43
CA VAL A 92 -20.98 -14.42 -16.25
C VAL A 92 -21.49 -13.00 -16.46
N ARG A 93 -22.76 -12.84 -16.83
CA ARG A 93 -23.38 -11.51 -17.00
C ARG A 93 -23.34 -10.67 -15.72
N ALA A 94 -23.52 -11.28 -14.55
CA ALA A 94 -23.42 -10.61 -13.25
C ALA A 94 -22.01 -10.05 -13.01
N LEU A 95 -20.99 -10.88 -13.22
CA LEU A 95 -19.59 -10.49 -13.08
C LEU A 95 -19.21 -9.41 -14.12
N GLU A 96 -19.72 -9.50 -15.35
CA GLU A 96 -19.51 -8.50 -16.40
C GLU A 96 -20.21 -7.16 -16.10
N ALA A 97 -21.35 -7.19 -15.40
CA ALA A 97 -22.00 -5.99 -14.87
C ALA A 97 -21.24 -5.36 -13.70
N GLY A 98 -20.16 -6.00 -13.23
CA GLY A 98 -19.29 -5.53 -12.17
C GLY A 98 -19.61 -6.11 -10.79
N ALA A 99 -20.45 -7.13 -10.69
CA ALA A 99 -20.66 -7.81 -9.41
C ALA A 99 -19.34 -8.40 -8.92
N ASP A 100 -19.08 -8.29 -7.62
CA ASP A 100 -17.92 -8.92 -6.99
C ASP A 100 -18.15 -10.42 -6.84
N ASP A 101 -19.42 -10.83 -6.74
CA ASP A 101 -19.80 -12.22 -6.62
C ASP A 101 -21.30 -12.45 -6.85
N PHE A 102 -21.72 -13.72 -6.76
CA PHE A 102 -23.15 -14.07 -6.78
C PHE A 102 -23.51 -15.18 -5.77
N LEU A 103 -24.79 -15.32 -5.45
CA LEU A 103 -25.37 -16.42 -4.67
C LEU A 103 -26.58 -16.97 -5.40
N THR A 104 -26.67 -18.30 -5.51
CA THR A 104 -27.81 -18.98 -6.13
C THR A 104 -28.87 -19.29 -5.08
N LYS A 105 -30.14 -19.02 -5.37
CA LYS A 105 -31.30 -19.42 -4.56
C LYS A 105 -31.60 -20.92 -4.82
N PRO A 106 -31.95 -21.74 -3.80
CA PRO A 106 -32.08 -21.38 -2.39
C PRO A 106 -30.71 -21.17 -1.73
N ILE A 107 -30.62 -20.13 -0.90
CA ILE A 107 -29.35 -19.67 -0.35
C ILE A 107 -28.90 -20.59 0.77
N ASN A 108 -27.67 -21.10 0.66
CA ASN A 108 -26.99 -21.79 1.74
C ASN A 108 -26.41 -20.77 2.72
N ASP A 109 -26.79 -20.86 4.00
CA ASP A 109 -26.38 -19.91 5.03
C ASP A 109 -24.87 -19.90 5.26
N LEU A 110 -24.22 -21.06 5.22
CA LEU A 110 -22.77 -21.15 5.36
C LEU A 110 -22.06 -20.42 4.20
N ALA A 111 -22.54 -20.60 2.97
CA ALA A 111 -22.02 -19.90 1.79
C ALA A 111 -22.24 -18.38 1.87
N LEU A 112 -23.44 -17.95 2.26
CA LEU A 112 -23.80 -16.55 2.44
C LEU A 112 -22.86 -15.88 3.45
N PHE A 113 -22.75 -16.43 4.66
CA PHE A 113 -21.96 -15.80 5.71
C PHE A 113 -20.46 -15.83 5.42
N ALA A 114 -19.94 -16.92 4.84
CA ALA A 114 -18.54 -16.99 4.45
C ALA A 114 -18.21 -15.91 3.39
N ARG A 115 -19.11 -15.68 2.43
CA ARG A 115 -18.97 -14.66 1.38
C ARG A 115 -19.04 -13.24 1.92
N VAL A 116 -20.06 -12.95 2.74
CA VAL A 116 -20.20 -11.65 3.40
C VAL A 116 -18.96 -11.35 4.23
N ARG A 117 -18.51 -12.28 5.08
CA ARG A 117 -17.29 -12.09 5.89
C ARG A 117 -16.04 -11.85 5.04
N SER A 118 -15.86 -12.58 3.94
CA SER A 118 -14.70 -12.41 3.05
C SER A 118 -14.68 -11.02 2.41
N LEU A 119 -15.82 -10.61 1.83
CA LEU A 119 -15.93 -9.33 1.12
C LEU A 119 -15.89 -8.13 2.06
N THR A 120 -16.50 -8.21 3.24
CA THR A 120 -16.45 -7.13 4.24
C THR A 120 -15.04 -6.97 4.81
N ARG A 121 -14.31 -8.07 5.07
CA ARG A 121 -12.90 -8.01 5.49
C ARG A 121 -12.04 -7.27 4.47
N LEU A 122 -12.30 -7.51 3.19
CA LEU A 122 -11.59 -6.84 2.10
C LEU A 122 -11.99 -5.36 1.99
N LYS A 123 -13.30 -5.04 2.09
CA LYS A 123 -13.79 -3.65 2.12
C LYS A 123 -13.12 -2.83 3.21
N MET A 124 -13.07 -3.34 4.44
CA MET A 124 -12.39 -2.68 5.56
C MET A 124 -10.93 -2.34 5.25
N MET A 125 -10.21 -3.26 4.60
CA MET A 125 -8.83 -3.01 4.20
C MET A 125 -8.72 -1.90 3.14
N LEU A 126 -9.61 -1.90 2.13
CA LEU A 126 -9.62 -0.88 1.08
C LEU A 126 -10.00 0.49 1.61
N ASP A 127 -10.98 0.57 2.52
CA ASP A 127 -11.41 1.82 3.14
C ASP A 127 -10.30 2.46 3.96
N GLU A 128 -9.55 1.67 4.72
CA GLU A 128 -8.39 2.15 5.47
C GLU A 128 -7.33 2.75 4.52
N LEU A 129 -7.07 2.12 3.37
CA LEU A 129 -6.15 2.65 2.37
C LEU A 129 -6.67 3.94 1.72
N ARG A 130 -7.96 4.01 1.40
CA ARG A 130 -8.61 5.21 0.82
C ARG A 130 -8.60 6.38 1.81
N LEU A 131 -8.95 6.14 3.07
CA LEU A 131 -8.95 7.17 4.12
C LEU A 131 -7.56 7.77 4.31
N ARG A 132 -6.53 6.92 4.31
CA ARG A 132 -5.14 7.34 4.41
C ARG A 132 -4.69 8.19 3.21
N GLU A 133 -5.08 7.80 2.01
CA GLU A 133 -4.79 8.59 0.79
C GLU A 133 -5.49 9.96 0.82
N GLN A 134 -6.78 10.00 1.18
CA GLN A 134 -7.55 11.24 1.32
C GLN A 134 -6.93 12.17 2.37
N THR A 135 -6.59 11.63 3.54
CA THR A 135 -5.95 12.41 4.61
C THR A 135 -4.67 13.09 4.12
N ILE A 136 -3.84 12.39 3.35
CA ILE A 136 -2.60 12.97 2.80
C ILE A 136 -2.89 14.02 1.71
N SER A 137 -3.89 13.76 0.86
CA SER A 137 -4.37 14.72 -0.13
C SER A 137 -4.84 16.04 0.51
N ASP A 138 -5.61 15.96 1.61
CA ASP A 138 -6.13 17.12 2.34
C ASP A 138 -5.02 17.97 2.97
N PHE A 139 -3.87 17.37 3.32
CA PHE A 139 -2.70 18.10 3.79
C PHE A 139 -1.91 18.80 2.66
N GLY A 140 -2.41 18.78 1.42
CA GLY A 140 -1.78 19.43 0.26
C GLY A 140 -0.51 18.74 -0.23
N VAL A 141 -0.24 17.51 0.25
CA VAL A 141 0.94 16.73 -0.09
C VAL A 141 0.53 15.56 -0.97
N GLY A 142 0.09 15.79 -2.22
CA GLY A 142 -0.35 14.62 -3.00
C GLY A 142 -1.11 14.85 -4.29
N ALA A 143 -0.97 15.97 -4.98
CA ALA A 143 -1.49 16.06 -6.35
C ALA A 143 -0.56 15.31 -7.33
N THR A 144 -0.31 14.02 -7.13
CA THR A 144 0.20 13.17 -8.20
C THR A 144 -0.98 12.69 -9.02
N ALA A 145 -0.91 12.87 -10.34
CA ALA A 145 -1.89 12.29 -11.25
C ALA A 145 -2.05 10.79 -10.94
N PRO A 146 -3.28 10.26 -10.87
CA PRO A 146 -3.51 8.84 -10.61
C PRO A 146 -2.71 7.99 -11.58
N LEU A 147 -2.02 6.97 -11.08
CA LEU A 147 -1.43 5.96 -11.97
C LEU A 147 -2.56 5.38 -12.84
N PRO A 148 -2.34 5.25 -14.16
CA PRO A 148 -3.31 4.62 -15.05
C PRO A 148 -3.65 3.22 -14.51
N LEU A 149 -4.95 2.93 -14.34
CA LEU A 149 -5.40 1.59 -14.05
C LEU A 149 -5.50 0.82 -15.36
N ASP A 150 -4.83 -0.32 -15.44
CA ASP A 150 -5.24 -1.34 -16.38
C ASP A 150 -6.50 -2.04 -15.83
N GLU A 151 -7.65 -1.49 -16.23
CA GLU A 151 -8.98 -1.97 -15.86
C GLU A 151 -9.39 -3.23 -16.63
N SER A 152 -8.59 -3.72 -17.58
CA SER A 152 -8.95 -4.94 -18.34
C SER A 152 -9.04 -6.16 -17.42
N GLY A 153 -8.09 -6.29 -16.49
CA GLY A 153 -7.87 -7.51 -15.71
C GLY A 153 -7.08 -8.58 -16.47
N ASP A 154 -6.60 -8.28 -17.68
CA ASP A 154 -5.81 -9.18 -18.52
C ASP A 154 -4.31 -9.01 -18.26
N ASN A 155 -3.47 -9.86 -18.86
CA ASN A 155 -2.00 -9.85 -18.73
C ASN A 155 -1.50 -10.02 -17.29
N ALA A 156 -2.30 -10.67 -16.43
CA ALA A 156 -1.90 -10.97 -15.06
C ALA A 156 -0.92 -12.17 -15.01
N ARG A 157 -0.07 -12.22 -13.99
CA ARG A 157 0.73 -13.41 -13.66
C ARG A 157 -0.07 -14.33 -12.76
N VAL A 158 -0.46 -15.50 -13.25
CA VAL A 158 -1.31 -16.46 -12.53
C VAL A 158 -0.51 -17.72 -12.18
N LEU A 159 -0.56 -18.13 -10.92
CA LEU A 159 -0.05 -19.43 -10.46
C LEU A 159 -1.22 -20.41 -10.41
N VAL A 160 -1.13 -21.54 -11.10
CA VAL A 160 -2.11 -22.65 -11.03
C VAL A 160 -1.48 -23.81 -10.26
N VAL A 161 -2.18 -24.29 -9.24
CA VAL A 161 -1.73 -25.42 -8.42
C VAL A 161 -2.76 -26.54 -8.49
N ASP A 162 -2.34 -27.65 -9.08
CA ASP A 162 -3.17 -28.84 -9.27
C ASP A 162 -2.27 -30.08 -9.51
N ASP A 163 -2.51 -31.17 -8.78
CA ASP A 163 -1.71 -32.39 -8.87
C ASP A 163 -2.06 -33.24 -10.10
N SER A 164 -3.28 -33.10 -10.63
CA SER A 164 -3.69 -33.72 -11.89
C SER A 164 -3.08 -32.97 -13.07
N GLU A 165 -2.20 -33.63 -13.82
CA GLU A 165 -1.59 -33.05 -15.02
C GLU A 165 -2.64 -32.61 -16.05
N ILE A 166 -3.71 -33.40 -16.20
CA ILE A 166 -4.79 -33.11 -17.15
C ILE A 166 -5.55 -31.83 -16.75
N GLU A 167 -5.97 -31.72 -15.48
CA GLU A 167 -6.73 -30.56 -14.99
C GLU A 167 -5.84 -29.31 -14.94
N ARG A 168 -4.59 -29.47 -14.48
CA ARG A 168 -3.58 -28.41 -14.48
C ARG A 168 -3.35 -27.84 -15.87
N ASP A 169 -3.11 -28.69 -16.87
CA ASP A 169 -2.84 -28.25 -18.24
C ASP A 169 -4.08 -27.64 -18.87
N PHE A 170 -5.27 -28.20 -18.62
CA PHE A 170 -6.54 -27.61 -19.06
C PHE A 170 -6.72 -26.19 -18.52
N LEU A 171 -6.55 -25.99 -17.20
CA LEU A 171 -6.66 -24.66 -16.58
C LEU A 171 -5.60 -23.70 -17.13
N ALA A 172 -4.35 -24.17 -17.22
CA ALA A 172 -3.24 -23.37 -17.71
C ALA A 172 -3.47 -22.90 -19.15
N ASP A 173 -3.89 -23.80 -20.05
CA ASP A 173 -4.11 -23.47 -21.46
C ASP A 173 -5.32 -22.56 -21.70
N ARG A 174 -6.32 -22.59 -20.82
CA ARG A 174 -7.41 -21.61 -20.85
C ARG A 174 -6.93 -20.24 -20.42
N LEU A 175 -6.17 -20.15 -19.33
CA LEU A 175 -5.71 -18.88 -18.76
C LEU A 175 -4.59 -18.23 -19.59
N LYS A 176 -3.70 -19.02 -20.20
CA LYS A 176 -2.60 -18.55 -21.08
C LYS A 176 -3.07 -17.71 -22.26
N ARG A 177 -4.34 -17.79 -22.65
CA ARG A 177 -4.92 -16.98 -23.75
C ARG A 177 -4.90 -15.49 -23.47
N THR A 178 -4.96 -15.11 -22.20
CA THR A 178 -5.01 -13.70 -21.76
C THR A 178 -4.04 -13.38 -20.63
N HIS A 179 -3.36 -14.38 -20.04
CA HIS A 179 -2.53 -14.24 -18.85
C HIS A 179 -1.18 -14.95 -19.00
N SER A 180 -0.20 -14.57 -18.20
CA SER A 180 1.05 -15.33 -18.05
C SER A 180 0.87 -16.36 -16.95
N VAL A 181 0.97 -17.65 -17.26
CA VAL A 181 0.63 -18.73 -16.32
C VAL A 181 1.85 -19.56 -15.95
N SER A 182 2.07 -19.75 -14.65
CA SER A 182 2.95 -20.78 -14.10
C SER A 182 2.08 -21.87 -13.50
N ALA A 183 2.31 -23.13 -13.84
CA ALA A 183 1.50 -24.25 -13.37
C ALA A 183 2.39 -25.28 -12.67
N VAL A 184 2.01 -25.72 -11.48
CA VAL A 184 2.79 -26.63 -10.64
C VAL A 184 1.94 -27.74 -10.05
N GLY A 185 2.56 -28.90 -9.82
CA GLY A 185 1.87 -30.11 -9.34
C GLY A 185 1.98 -30.34 -7.83
N THR A 186 2.85 -29.61 -7.14
CA THR A 186 3.17 -29.87 -5.73
C THR A 186 3.10 -28.62 -4.88
N ALA A 187 2.78 -28.78 -3.59
CA ALA A 187 2.79 -27.69 -2.62
C ALA A 187 4.18 -27.05 -2.48
N THR A 188 5.25 -27.84 -2.53
CA THR A 188 6.62 -27.34 -2.39
C THR A 188 6.99 -26.39 -3.52
N GLU A 189 6.76 -26.79 -4.78
CA GLU A 189 7.01 -25.93 -5.95
C GLU A 189 6.17 -24.65 -5.90
N ALA A 190 4.90 -24.74 -5.49
CA ALA A 190 4.02 -23.59 -5.33
C ALA A 190 4.58 -22.59 -4.29
N LEU A 191 5.07 -23.08 -3.15
CA LEU A 191 5.64 -22.24 -2.10
C LEU A 191 6.99 -21.63 -2.51
N ASP A 192 7.83 -22.37 -3.24
CA ASP A 192 9.12 -21.86 -3.72
C ASP A 192 8.93 -20.75 -4.77
N LEU A 193 7.99 -20.94 -5.70
CA LEU A 193 7.61 -19.89 -6.64
C LEU A 193 6.98 -18.68 -5.92
N ALA A 194 6.12 -18.91 -4.93
CA ALA A 194 5.48 -17.82 -4.18
C ALA A 194 6.49 -16.89 -3.47
N ARG A 195 7.67 -17.41 -3.09
CA ARG A 195 8.74 -16.61 -2.44
C ARG A 195 9.62 -15.86 -3.42
N THR A 196 9.71 -16.33 -4.67
CA THR A 196 10.71 -15.87 -5.63
C THR A 196 10.10 -15.10 -6.80
N ALA A 197 8.80 -15.27 -7.06
CA ALA A 197 8.09 -14.67 -8.16
C ALA A 197 6.83 -13.92 -7.66
N GLY A 198 6.60 -12.72 -8.20
CA GLY A 198 5.36 -11.98 -7.97
C GLY A 198 4.22 -12.52 -8.84
N PHE A 199 3.09 -12.86 -8.20
CA PHE A 199 1.86 -13.30 -8.86
C PHE A 199 0.71 -12.34 -8.57
N ASP A 200 -0.19 -12.19 -9.56
CA ASP A 200 -1.41 -11.41 -9.49
C ASP A 200 -2.63 -12.22 -9.04
N LEU A 201 -2.57 -13.53 -9.20
CA LEU A 201 -3.61 -14.45 -8.74
C LEU A 201 -2.98 -15.83 -8.52
N ILE A 202 -3.48 -16.55 -7.53
CA ILE A 202 -3.17 -17.96 -7.31
C ILE A 202 -4.48 -18.74 -7.43
N VAL A 203 -4.51 -19.77 -8.28
CA VAL A 203 -5.64 -20.68 -8.46
C VAL A 203 -5.25 -22.04 -7.88
N ILE A 204 -6.06 -22.56 -6.95
CA ILE A 204 -5.77 -23.82 -6.25
C ILE A 204 -6.97 -24.74 -6.37
N ASN A 205 -6.78 -25.96 -6.86
CA ASN A 205 -7.82 -26.97 -6.82
C ASN A 205 -7.92 -27.58 -5.42
N LEU A 206 -9.11 -27.58 -4.81
CA LEU A 206 -9.33 -28.22 -3.49
C LEU A 206 -9.62 -29.72 -3.59
N LEU A 207 -9.72 -30.26 -4.81
CA LEU A 207 -9.91 -31.68 -5.09
C LEU A 207 -8.58 -32.47 -5.13
N ILE A 208 -7.45 -31.79 -4.97
CA ILE A 208 -6.11 -32.39 -4.85
C ILE A 208 -6.11 -33.46 -3.75
N GLU A 209 -5.58 -34.63 -4.09
CA GLU A 209 -5.47 -35.78 -3.17
C GLU A 209 -4.05 -35.96 -2.64
N SER A 210 -3.04 -35.52 -3.39
CA SER A 210 -1.62 -35.72 -3.04
C SER A 210 -1.14 -34.88 -1.85
N PHE A 211 -1.82 -33.79 -1.50
CA PHE A 211 -1.53 -32.96 -0.33
C PHE A 211 -2.78 -32.18 0.12
N ASP A 212 -2.73 -31.56 1.31
CA ASP A 212 -3.83 -30.74 1.83
C ASP A 212 -3.81 -29.32 1.20
N PRO A 213 -4.79 -28.97 0.35
CA PRO A 213 -4.82 -27.69 -0.33
C PRO A 213 -5.23 -26.52 0.59
N LEU A 214 -5.99 -26.78 1.66
CA LEU A 214 -6.33 -25.74 2.65
C LEU A 214 -5.09 -25.35 3.46
N ARG A 215 -4.24 -26.33 3.80
CA ARG A 215 -2.94 -26.06 4.42
C ARG A 215 -2.06 -25.21 3.51
N LEU A 216 -2.02 -25.49 2.21
CA LEU A 216 -1.30 -24.68 1.24
C LEU A 216 -1.82 -23.23 1.22
N CYS A 217 -3.15 -23.02 1.20
CA CYS A 217 -3.74 -21.68 1.27
C CYS A 217 -3.27 -20.91 2.52
N SER A 218 -3.28 -21.56 3.69
CA SER A 218 -2.80 -20.97 4.93
C SER A 218 -1.30 -20.61 4.88
N GLN A 219 -0.47 -21.45 4.25
CA GLN A 219 0.97 -21.20 4.12
C GLN A 219 1.26 -20.04 3.16
N LEU A 220 0.54 -19.95 2.04
CA LEU A 220 0.64 -18.81 1.12
C LEU A 220 0.25 -17.50 1.80
N ARG A 221 -0.78 -17.51 2.67
CA ARG A 221 -1.16 -16.33 3.46
C ARG A 221 -0.10 -15.89 4.48
N ALA A 222 0.77 -16.81 4.92
CA ALA A 222 1.84 -16.50 5.87
C ALA A 222 3.07 -15.84 5.20
N ILE A 223 3.29 -16.08 3.90
CA ILE A 223 4.41 -15.52 3.11
C ILE A 223 4.14 -14.03 2.83
N ASP A 224 5.12 -13.15 3.07
CA ASP A 224 4.94 -11.70 2.92
C ASP A 224 4.62 -11.31 1.46
N GLU A 225 5.26 -11.97 0.49
CA GLU A 225 5.11 -11.73 -0.94
C GLU A 225 3.71 -12.06 -1.47
N THR A 226 3.05 -13.09 -0.92
CA THR A 226 1.74 -13.59 -1.37
C THR A 226 0.61 -13.37 -0.38
N ARG A 227 0.89 -12.81 0.81
CA ARG A 227 -0.12 -12.53 1.85
C ARG A 227 -1.35 -11.81 1.31
N GLN A 228 -1.13 -10.86 0.39
CA GLN A 228 -2.16 -10.02 -0.22
C GLN A 228 -2.56 -10.49 -1.64
N THR A 229 -1.87 -11.47 -2.21
CA THR A 229 -2.21 -12.00 -3.54
C THR A 229 -3.53 -12.74 -3.46
N PRO A 230 -4.51 -12.45 -4.33
CA PRO A 230 -5.78 -13.15 -4.27
C PRO A 230 -5.59 -14.65 -4.52
N ILE A 231 -6.36 -15.46 -3.79
CA ILE A 231 -6.44 -16.91 -3.98
C ILE A 231 -7.86 -17.22 -4.44
N LEU A 232 -7.97 -17.89 -5.58
CA LEU A 232 -9.20 -18.43 -6.14
C LEU A 232 -9.15 -19.95 -6.02
N VAL A 233 -10.15 -20.57 -5.41
CA VAL A 233 -10.16 -22.03 -5.23
C VAL A 233 -11.18 -22.71 -6.12
N ILE A 234 -10.88 -23.92 -6.59
CA ILE A 234 -11.85 -24.78 -7.29
C ILE A 234 -12.36 -25.80 -6.29
N VAL A 235 -13.68 -25.96 -6.20
CA VAL A 235 -14.34 -26.80 -5.20
C VAL A 235 -15.33 -27.74 -5.87
N GLY A 236 -15.45 -28.96 -5.33
CA GLY A 236 -16.49 -29.91 -5.75
C GLY A 236 -17.91 -29.39 -5.42
N HIS A 237 -18.91 -29.84 -6.18
CA HIS A 237 -20.25 -29.25 -6.12
C HIS A 237 -20.96 -29.42 -4.76
N ASP A 238 -20.54 -30.40 -3.95
CA ASP A 238 -21.15 -30.74 -2.65
C ASP A 238 -20.30 -30.32 -1.44
N ASP A 239 -19.11 -29.77 -1.62
CA ASP A 239 -18.18 -29.52 -0.51
C ASP A 239 -18.24 -28.08 0.02
N VAL A 240 -19.45 -27.69 0.42
CA VAL A 240 -19.74 -26.35 0.97
C VAL A 240 -18.96 -26.10 2.26
N GLU A 241 -18.66 -27.13 3.05
CA GLU A 241 -17.85 -27.01 4.25
C GLU A 241 -16.39 -26.65 3.94
N ARG A 242 -15.76 -27.34 2.98
CA ARG A 242 -14.38 -27.04 2.58
C ARG A 242 -14.28 -25.67 1.93
N MET A 243 -15.27 -25.29 1.12
CA MET A 243 -15.40 -23.94 0.58
C MET A 243 -15.45 -22.87 1.68
N ALA A 244 -16.30 -23.05 2.70
CA ALA A 244 -16.42 -22.11 3.80
C ALA A 244 -15.12 -21.99 4.60
N LYS A 245 -14.45 -23.12 4.89
CA LYS A 245 -13.12 -23.14 5.53
C LYS A 245 -12.08 -22.40 4.71
N ALA A 246 -12.08 -22.56 3.38
CA ALA A 246 -11.17 -21.85 2.49
C ALA A 246 -11.34 -20.32 2.63
N LEU A 247 -12.58 -19.82 2.58
CA LEU A 247 -12.89 -18.41 2.75
C LEU A 247 -12.48 -17.89 4.14
N ASP A 248 -12.67 -18.70 5.19
CA ASP A 248 -12.23 -18.34 6.54
C ASP A 248 -10.69 -18.22 6.65
N LEU A 249 -9.96 -19.10 5.96
CA LEU A 249 -8.50 -19.03 5.79
C LEU A 249 -8.04 -17.86 4.90
N GLY A 250 -8.97 -17.06 4.39
CA GLY A 250 -8.70 -15.86 3.62
C GLY A 250 -8.56 -16.09 2.12
N VAL A 251 -9.06 -17.21 1.59
CA VAL A 251 -9.31 -17.33 0.15
C VAL A 251 -10.32 -16.26 -0.28
N ASN A 252 -10.10 -15.68 -1.46
CA ASN A 252 -10.89 -14.54 -1.91
C ASN A 252 -12.21 -14.96 -2.55
N ASP A 253 -12.16 -16.04 -3.32
CA ASP A 253 -13.30 -16.49 -4.12
C ASP A 253 -13.15 -17.97 -4.50
N TYR A 254 -14.21 -18.57 -5.04
CA TYR A 254 -14.24 -19.96 -5.47
C TYR A 254 -14.95 -20.18 -6.81
N LEU A 255 -14.68 -21.33 -7.41
CA LEU A 255 -15.38 -21.89 -8.57
C LEU A 255 -15.91 -23.27 -8.21
N MET A 256 -17.19 -23.53 -8.49
CA MET A 256 -17.80 -24.84 -8.28
C MET A 256 -17.63 -25.70 -9.53
N MET A 257 -17.38 -26.99 -9.32
CA MET A 257 -17.42 -27.99 -10.40
C MET A 257 -18.87 -28.35 -10.77
N PRO A 258 -19.17 -28.65 -12.06
CA PRO A 258 -18.26 -28.66 -13.20
C PRO A 258 -17.86 -27.24 -13.64
N LEU A 259 -16.59 -27.09 -14.03
CA LEU A 259 -16.01 -25.79 -14.35
C LEU A 259 -16.62 -25.17 -15.63
N ASP A 260 -17.14 -23.96 -15.52
CA ASP A 260 -17.45 -23.12 -16.67
C ASP A 260 -16.26 -22.21 -17.02
N VAL A 261 -15.79 -22.29 -18.26
CA VAL A 261 -14.60 -21.54 -18.73
C VAL A 261 -14.86 -20.03 -18.78
N ASN A 262 -16.08 -19.61 -19.11
CA ASN A 262 -16.46 -18.20 -19.14
C ASN A 262 -16.53 -17.65 -17.72
N GLU A 263 -17.06 -18.42 -16.78
CA GLU A 263 -17.07 -18.06 -15.35
C GLU A 263 -15.64 -17.95 -14.80
N LEU A 264 -14.77 -18.94 -15.08
CA LEU A 264 -13.35 -18.88 -14.71
C LEU A 264 -12.72 -17.58 -15.20
N GLY A 265 -12.87 -17.25 -16.47
CA GLY A 265 -12.32 -16.02 -17.04
C GLY A 265 -12.85 -14.75 -16.36
N ALA A 266 -14.14 -14.70 -16.06
CA ALA A 266 -14.77 -13.55 -15.40
C ALA A 266 -14.29 -13.38 -13.95
N ARG A 267 -14.17 -14.47 -13.18
CA ARG A 267 -13.65 -14.42 -11.80
C ARG A 267 -12.19 -14.04 -11.75
N VAL A 268 -11.36 -14.60 -12.64
CA VAL A 268 -9.94 -14.22 -12.74
C VAL A 268 -9.80 -12.72 -13.00
N ARG A 269 -10.50 -12.17 -14.00
CA ARG A 269 -10.47 -10.72 -14.27
C ARG A 269 -10.90 -9.90 -13.05
N THR A 270 -11.95 -10.32 -12.36
CA THR A 270 -12.46 -9.62 -11.16
C THR A 270 -11.39 -9.58 -10.05
N GLN A 271 -10.77 -10.73 -9.74
CA GLN A 271 -9.72 -10.79 -8.72
C GLN A 271 -8.47 -9.97 -9.11
N VAL A 272 -8.06 -10.01 -10.37
CA VAL A 272 -6.92 -9.23 -10.87
C VAL A 272 -7.19 -7.72 -10.80
N ARG A 273 -8.35 -7.26 -11.28
CA ARG A 273 -8.75 -5.85 -11.20
C ARG A 273 -8.72 -5.36 -9.76
N ARG A 274 -9.24 -6.17 -8.84
CA ARG A 274 -9.27 -5.86 -7.41
C ARG A 274 -7.86 -5.75 -6.81
N LYS A 275 -6.97 -6.71 -7.11
CA LYS A 275 -5.57 -6.66 -6.67
C LYS A 275 -4.89 -5.38 -7.18
N ARG A 276 -5.02 -5.07 -8.46
CA ARG A 276 -4.40 -3.88 -9.06
C ARG A 276 -4.90 -2.58 -8.44
N TYR A 277 -6.19 -2.50 -8.15
CA TYR A 277 -6.77 -1.37 -7.43
C TYR A 277 -6.17 -1.21 -6.03
N GLN A 278 -6.06 -2.31 -5.27
CA GLN A 278 -5.41 -2.33 -3.95
C GLN A 278 -3.94 -1.92 -4.01
N ASP A 279 -3.17 -2.48 -4.94
CA ASP A 279 -1.75 -2.17 -5.12
C ASP A 279 -1.55 -0.70 -5.48
N ARG A 280 -2.42 -0.14 -6.33
CA ARG A 280 -2.38 1.29 -6.68
C ARG A 280 -2.60 2.17 -5.47
N LEU A 281 -3.64 1.92 -4.66
CA LEU A 281 -3.89 2.69 -3.45
C LEU A 281 -2.67 2.66 -2.51
N ARG A 282 -2.07 1.47 -2.36
CA ARG A 282 -0.87 1.30 -1.53
C ARG A 282 0.33 2.06 -2.07
N GLN A 283 0.57 2.02 -3.39
CA GLN A 283 1.66 2.75 -4.03
C GLN A 283 1.47 4.26 -3.95
N ASN A 284 0.25 4.76 -4.20
CA ASN A 284 -0.10 6.18 -4.03
C ASN A 284 0.16 6.64 -2.60
N TYR A 285 -0.27 5.85 -1.61
CA TYR A 285 -0.02 6.12 -0.20
C TYR A 285 1.49 6.18 0.12
N GLN A 286 2.26 5.17 -0.32
CA GLN A 286 3.71 5.14 -0.12
C GLN A 286 4.42 6.33 -0.77
N ARG A 287 4.04 6.68 -2.00
CA ARG A 287 4.58 7.83 -2.72
C ARG A 287 4.26 9.14 -2.00
N SER A 288 3.03 9.29 -1.53
CA SER A 288 2.59 10.51 -0.85
C SER A 288 3.26 10.66 0.52
N ILE A 289 3.52 9.56 1.24
CA ILE A 289 4.38 9.58 2.43
C ILE A 289 5.80 10.00 2.09
N ALA A 290 6.40 9.43 1.04
CA ALA A 290 7.74 9.79 0.63
C ALA A 290 7.83 11.30 0.34
N LEU A 291 6.90 11.83 -0.46
CA LEU A 291 6.80 13.27 -0.77
C LEU A 291 6.54 14.15 0.47
N ALA A 292 5.86 13.63 1.49
CA ALA A 292 5.64 14.33 2.76
C ALA A 292 6.85 14.34 3.68
N ALA A 293 7.73 13.35 3.55
CA ALA A 293 8.88 13.16 4.43
C ALA A 293 10.19 13.65 3.82
N THR A 294 10.31 13.75 2.50
CA THR A 294 11.55 14.10 1.81
C THR A 294 11.51 15.48 1.14
N ASP A 295 12.68 16.03 0.86
CA ASP A 295 12.92 17.24 0.08
C ASP A 295 12.95 16.90 -1.42
N GLY A 296 12.17 17.62 -2.23
CA GLY A 296 11.98 17.30 -3.64
C GLY A 296 13.21 17.47 -4.52
N LEU A 297 14.19 18.28 -4.12
CA LEU A 297 15.42 18.50 -4.89
C LEU A 297 16.50 17.47 -4.54
N THR A 298 16.72 17.25 -3.24
CA THR A 298 17.87 16.48 -2.73
C THR A 298 17.55 15.02 -2.40
N GLY A 299 16.27 14.67 -2.24
CA GLY A 299 15.83 13.33 -1.81
C GLY A 299 16.10 13.01 -0.33
N LEU A 300 16.74 13.91 0.42
CA LEU A 300 16.93 13.81 1.87
C LEU A 300 15.60 13.99 2.60
N TYR A 301 15.55 13.72 3.91
CA TYR A 301 14.38 14.10 4.70
C TYR A 301 14.19 15.62 4.70
N ASN A 302 12.95 16.09 4.72
CA ASN A 302 12.65 17.51 4.84
C ASN A 302 12.66 17.96 6.31
N ARG A 303 12.69 19.28 6.52
CA ARG A 303 12.65 19.90 7.85
C ARG A 303 11.48 19.43 8.71
N ARG A 304 10.30 19.21 8.12
CA ARG A 304 9.09 18.79 8.86
C ARG A 304 9.28 17.41 9.46
N TYR A 305 9.81 16.47 8.68
CA TYR A 305 10.12 15.12 9.14
C TYR A 305 11.20 15.14 10.24
N LEU A 306 12.28 15.91 10.03
CA LEU A 306 13.36 16.08 11.01
C LEU A 306 12.82 16.53 12.37
N SER A 307 12.06 17.63 12.43
CA SER A 307 11.56 18.17 13.69
C SER A 307 10.71 17.15 14.46
N ALA A 308 9.84 16.41 13.75
CA ALA A 308 8.98 15.40 14.38
C ALA A 308 9.77 14.18 14.90
N HIS A 309 10.81 13.75 14.18
CA HIS A 309 11.62 12.58 14.58
C HIS A 309 12.69 12.92 15.62
N LEU A 310 13.36 14.06 15.49
CA LEU A 310 14.40 14.50 16.42
C LEU A 310 13.86 14.61 17.85
N HIS A 311 12.64 15.14 18.02
CA HIS A 311 12.01 15.21 19.34
C HIS A 311 11.84 13.82 19.99
N ARG A 312 11.45 12.80 19.21
CA ARG A 312 11.35 11.41 19.72
C ARG A 312 12.72 10.83 20.07
N MET A 313 13.72 11.07 19.22
CA MET A 313 15.09 10.62 19.46
C MET A 313 15.68 11.27 20.71
N PHE A 314 15.41 12.55 20.93
CA PHE A 314 15.82 13.30 22.13
C PHE A 314 15.27 12.68 23.41
N MET A 315 13.95 12.44 23.46
CA MET A 315 13.30 11.85 24.63
C MET A 315 13.80 10.43 24.92
N ARG A 316 13.96 9.61 23.86
CA ARG A 316 14.46 8.25 23.99
C ARG A 316 15.91 8.22 24.50
N ALA A 317 16.79 9.03 23.92
CA ALA A 317 18.18 9.13 24.35
C ALA A 317 18.29 9.57 25.83
N GLY A 318 17.40 10.45 26.28
CA GLY A 318 17.29 10.84 27.68
C GLY A 318 16.90 9.70 28.62
N ASN A 319 15.88 8.92 28.25
CA ASN A 319 15.41 7.81 29.06
C ASN A 319 16.41 6.64 29.09
N ASP A 320 17.04 6.34 27.96
CA ASP A 320 17.96 5.22 27.81
C ASP A 320 19.39 5.55 28.29
N GLY A 321 19.66 6.81 28.67
CA GLY A 321 20.98 7.28 29.07
C GLY A 321 22.02 7.24 27.95
N ARG A 322 21.57 7.26 26.68
CA ARG A 322 22.45 7.15 25.50
C ARG A 322 22.81 8.52 24.92
N PRO A 323 24.01 8.67 24.35
CA PRO A 323 24.40 9.94 23.74
C PRO A 323 23.65 10.15 22.42
N LEU A 324 23.28 11.40 22.15
CA LEU A 324 22.66 11.84 20.90
C LEU A 324 23.37 13.11 20.47
N ALA A 325 23.82 13.17 19.22
CA ALA A 325 24.46 14.36 18.66
C ALA A 325 23.67 14.88 17.44
N VAL A 326 23.72 16.19 17.24
CA VAL A 326 23.17 16.87 16.07
C VAL A 326 24.29 17.70 15.44
N LEU A 327 24.39 17.61 14.12
CA LEU A 327 25.30 18.40 13.31
C LEU A 327 24.50 19.27 12.35
N MET A 328 24.80 20.56 12.31
CA MET A 328 24.32 21.50 11.30
C MET A 328 25.43 21.77 10.30
N LEU A 329 25.09 21.73 9.03
CA LEU A 329 26.00 21.97 7.91
C LEU A 329 25.43 23.08 7.05
N ASP A 330 26.30 23.97 6.60
CA ASP A 330 25.95 25.03 5.67
C ASP A 330 27.03 25.16 4.59
N ILE A 331 26.59 25.30 3.34
CA ILE A 331 27.49 25.38 2.19
C ILE A 331 28.14 26.76 2.13
N ASP A 332 29.46 26.80 2.14
CA ASP A 332 30.20 28.04 2.18
C ASP A 332 30.03 28.84 0.88
N ARG A 333 29.61 30.11 1.02
CA ARG A 333 29.46 31.06 -0.10
C ARG A 333 28.48 30.59 -1.19
N PHE A 334 27.48 29.80 -0.85
CA PHE A 334 26.50 29.27 -1.81
C PHE A 334 25.77 30.35 -2.61
N LYS A 335 25.42 31.48 -1.98
CA LYS A 335 24.87 32.65 -2.71
C LYS A 335 25.79 33.14 -3.83
N GLN A 336 27.10 33.23 -3.59
CA GLN A 336 28.07 33.66 -4.61
C GLN A 336 28.15 32.64 -5.76
N LEU A 337 28.01 31.35 -5.45
CA LEU A 337 27.96 30.29 -6.46
C LEU A 337 26.73 30.46 -7.36
N ASN A 338 25.55 30.68 -6.78
CA ASN A 338 24.32 30.94 -7.55
C ASN A 338 24.44 32.23 -8.39
N ASP A 339 24.98 33.30 -7.81
CA ASP A 339 25.15 34.58 -8.51
C ASP A 339 26.14 34.45 -9.70
N THR A 340 27.08 33.50 -9.65
CA THR A 340 28.11 33.29 -10.69
C THR A 340 27.68 32.29 -11.76
N TYR A 341 27.04 31.19 -11.36
CA TYR A 341 26.77 30.04 -12.24
C TYR A 341 25.27 29.77 -12.47
N GLY A 342 24.38 30.53 -11.84
CA GLY A 342 22.94 30.36 -11.92
C GLY A 342 22.38 29.35 -10.90
N HIS A 343 21.06 29.35 -10.75
CA HIS A 343 20.37 28.50 -9.79
C HIS A 343 20.45 27.00 -10.14
N ASP A 344 20.43 26.64 -11.42
CA ASP A 344 20.53 25.24 -11.85
C ASP A 344 21.87 24.60 -11.42
N ALA A 345 22.96 25.37 -11.47
CA ALA A 345 24.27 24.96 -10.96
C ALA A 345 24.24 24.76 -9.43
N GLY A 346 23.57 25.67 -8.71
CA GLY A 346 23.33 25.54 -7.27
C GLY A 346 22.55 24.28 -6.91
N ASP A 347 21.52 23.96 -7.69
CA ASP A 347 20.70 22.76 -7.50
C ASP A 347 21.52 21.48 -7.68
N ARG A 348 22.39 21.42 -8.69
CA ARG A 348 23.33 20.29 -8.85
C ARG A 348 24.31 20.18 -7.69
N VAL A 349 24.79 21.31 -7.14
CA VAL A 349 25.65 21.31 -5.95
C VAL A 349 24.92 20.75 -4.73
N LEU A 350 23.68 21.17 -4.50
CA LEU A 350 22.85 20.67 -3.40
C LEU A 350 22.61 19.16 -3.52
N GLN A 351 22.28 18.67 -4.71
CA GLN A 351 22.09 17.26 -4.99
C GLN A 351 23.36 16.44 -4.75
N ALA A 352 24.50 16.92 -5.25
CA ALA A 352 25.79 16.23 -5.08
C ALA A 352 26.22 16.18 -3.61
N ILE A 353 26.00 17.25 -2.85
CA ILE A 353 26.30 17.27 -1.40
C ILE A 353 25.37 16.31 -0.65
N ALA A 354 24.07 16.31 -0.94
CA ALA A 354 23.12 15.40 -0.34
C ALA A 354 23.47 13.92 -0.55
N ASP A 355 23.83 13.55 -1.78
CA ASP A 355 24.27 12.19 -2.13
C ASP A 355 25.58 11.81 -1.42
N ARG A 356 26.56 12.73 -1.38
CA ARG A 356 27.81 12.54 -0.63
C ARG A 356 27.56 12.33 0.86
N MET A 357 26.72 13.15 1.48
CA MET A 357 26.38 13.01 2.91
C MET A 357 25.74 11.65 3.18
N SER A 358 24.72 11.28 2.40
CA SER A 358 23.94 10.05 2.58
C SER A 358 24.79 8.78 2.50
N ARG A 359 25.81 8.76 1.63
CA ARG A 359 26.73 7.61 1.49
C ARG A 359 27.78 7.50 2.60
N HIS A 360 27.99 8.56 3.39
CA HIS A 360 29.05 8.63 4.40
C HIS A 360 28.52 8.66 5.85
N VAL A 361 27.22 8.49 6.03
CA VAL A 361 26.53 8.29 7.31
C VAL A 361 26.00 6.86 7.40
N ARG A 362 25.60 6.41 8.59
CA ARG A 362 25.01 5.08 8.82
C ARG A 362 23.52 5.11 8.46
N GLY A 363 22.94 3.96 8.12
CA GLY A 363 21.50 3.87 7.83
C GLY A 363 20.57 4.20 9.03
N VAL A 364 21.11 4.23 10.25
CA VAL A 364 20.39 4.66 11.46
C VAL A 364 20.48 6.18 11.70
N ASP A 365 21.42 6.86 11.04
CA ASP A 365 21.58 8.30 11.13
C ASP A 365 20.51 8.98 10.27
N LEU A 366 19.99 10.11 10.73
CA LEU A 366 18.99 10.88 9.99
C LEU A 366 19.67 12.07 9.33
N VAL A 367 19.55 12.20 8.01
CA VAL A 367 20.05 13.35 7.25
C VAL A 367 18.87 14.08 6.61
N ALA A 368 18.79 15.38 6.86
CA ALA A 368 17.70 16.21 6.38
C ALA A 368 18.21 17.51 5.76
N ARG A 369 17.50 18.01 4.75
CA ARG A 369 17.64 19.38 4.28
C ARG A 369 16.78 20.29 5.18
N TYR A 370 17.44 21.15 5.92
CA TYR A 370 16.81 22.01 6.92
C TYR A 370 16.36 23.35 6.33
N GLY A 371 17.15 23.88 5.40
CA GLY A 371 16.92 25.15 4.72
C GLY A 371 17.42 25.13 3.28
N GLY A 372 17.52 26.31 2.65
CA GLY A 372 17.95 26.42 1.25
C GLY A 372 19.31 25.77 1.00
N GLU A 373 20.32 26.17 1.78
CA GLU A 373 21.72 25.68 1.71
C GLU A 373 22.17 24.96 2.98
N GLU A 374 21.21 24.65 3.87
CA GLU A 374 21.46 24.12 5.22
C GLU A 374 20.98 22.68 5.35
N PHE A 375 21.81 21.84 5.95
CA PHE A 375 21.55 20.44 6.20
C PHE A 375 21.74 20.11 7.68
N VAL A 376 20.98 19.13 8.17
CA VAL A 376 21.07 18.61 9.53
C VAL A 376 21.34 17.12 9.49
N MET A 377 22.27 16.66 10.31
CA MET A 377 22.49 15.24 10.60
C MET A 377 22.19 14.97 12.08
N VAL A 378 21.40 13.95 12.36
CA VAL A 378 21.12 13.47 13.71
C VAL A 378 21.78 12.11 13.87
N LEU A 379 22.66 12.02 14.87
CA LEU A 379 23.52 10.87 15.12
C LEU A 379 23.13 10.21 16.46
N PRO A 380 22.23 9.22 16.45
CA PRO A 380 21.93 8.44 17.65
C PRO A 380 23.15 7.64 18.11
N ASP A 381 23.22 7.37 19.40
CA ASP A 381 24.30 6.63 20.06
C ASP A 381 25.70 7.18 19.75
N SER A 382 25.79 8.51 19.55
CA SER A 382 27.03 9.20 19.16
C SER A 382 27.40 10.30 20.14
N ASP A 383 28.61 10.21 20.68
CA ASP A 383 29.26 11.20 21.55
C ASP A 383 30.04 12.24 20.73
N HIS A 384 30.66 13.21 21.42
CA HIS A 384 31.51 14.24 20.79
C HIS A 384 32.55 13.64 19.81
N ARG A 385 33.24 12.56 20.20
CA ARG A 385 34.30 11.98 19.37
C ARG A 385 33.72 11.39 18.08
N SER A 386 32.67 10.59 18.22
CA SER A 386 31.99 9.96 17.08
C SER A 386 31.40 11.01 16.14
N ALA A 387 30.78 12.06 16.70
CA ALA A 387 30.25 13.18 15.95
C ALA A 387 31.34 13.95 15.18
N HIS A 388 32.51 14.14 15.79
CA HIS A 388 33.67 14.77 15.15
C HIS A 388 34.20 13.94 13.97
N GLU A 389 34.33 12.63 14.14
CA GLU A 389 34.77 11.72 13.07
C GLU A 389 33.79 11.72 11.88
N VAL A 390 32.48 11.80 12.14
CA VAL A 390 31.46 11.93 11.08
C VAL A 390 31.55 13.29 10.39
N ALA A 391 31.63 14.38 11.16
CA ALA A 391 31.69 15.74 10.64
C ALA A 391 32.91 15.96 9.74
N GLU A 392 34.12 15.58 10.19
CA GLU A 392 35.34 15.73 9.39
C GLU A 392 35.34 14.84 8.15
N ARG A 393 34.79 13.61 8.23
CA ARG A 393 34.64 12.74 7.07
C ARG A 393 33.72 13.37 6.01
N VAL A 394 32.56 13.87 6.43
CA VAL A 394 31.61 14.53 5.51
C VAL A 394 32.24 15.79 4.91
N ARG A 395 32.88 16.63 5.73
CA ARG A 395 33.58 17.85 5.28
C ARG A 395 34.65 17.55 4.24
N ALA A 396 35.52 16.57 4.51
CA ALA A 396 36.60 16.18 3.61
C ALA A 396 36.11 15.63 2.26
N VAL A 397 34.99 14.89 2.26
CA VAL A 397 34.38 14.39 1.01
C VAL A 397 33.73 15.51 0.20
N ILE A 398 33.17 16.53 0.86
CA ILE A 398 32.60 17.71 0.18
C ILE A 398 33.73 18.52 -0.48
N SER A 399 34.79 18.87 0.26
CA SER A 399 35.87 19.72 -0.25
C SER A 399 36.87 18.98 -1.15
N GLY A 400 37.06 17.68 -0.96
CA GLY A 400 38.06 16.88 -1.67
C GLY A 400 37.70 16.48 -3.10
N GLN A 401 36.43 16.65 -3.52
CA GLN A 401 35.97 16.23 -4.85
C GLN A 401 35.23 17.38 -5.55
N PRO A 402 35.73 17.91 -6.69
CA PRO A 402 35.00 18.89 -7.47
C PRO A 402 33.63 18.34 -7.93
N ILE A 403 32.62 19.20 -7.95
CA ILE A 403 31.25 18.88 -8.39
C ILE A 403 31.08 19.37 -9.83
N VAL A 404 30.50 18.52 -10.69
CA VAL A 404 30.14 18.91 -12.06
C VAL A 404 28.80 19.67 -12.02
N ILE A 405 28.79 20.90 -12.53
CA ILE A 405 27.66 21.83 -12.36
C ILE A 405 26.84 22.10 -13.64
N ASP A 406 27.27 21.58 -14.78
CA ASP A 406 26.57 21.70 -16.07
C ASP A 406 26.83 20.47 -16.96
N ASP A 407 26.18 20.41 -18.12
CA ASP A 407 26.35 19.32 -19.09
C ASP A 407 27.63 19.46 -19.93
N GLU A 408 28.27 20.63 -19.89
CA GLU A 408 29.56 20.90 -20.54
C GLU A 408 30.74 20.35 -19.73
N GLY A 409 30.50 19.97 -18.46
CA GLY A 409 31.49 19.33 -17.59
C GLY A 409 32.25 20.31 -16.70
N THR A 410 31.78 21.54 -16.52
CA THR A 410 32.37 22.53 -15.62
C THR A 410 32.41 22.00 -14.20
N LYS A 411 33.57 22.10 -13.56
CA LYS A 411 33.79 21.61 -12.19
C LYS A 411 34.03 22.75 -11.22
N VAL A 412 33.33 22.72 -10.10
CA VAL A 412 33.50 23.68 -9.00
C VAL A 412 33.84 22.93 -7.71
N THR A 413 34.83 23.44 -6.98
CA THR A 413 35.13 22.99 -5.63
C THR A 413 34.35 23.84 -4.64
N VAL A 414 33.60 23.17 -3.77
CA VAL A 414 32.81 23.82 -2.71
C VAL A 414 33.28 23.30 -1.35
N THR A 415 33.20 24.16 -0.35
CA THR A 415 33.46 23.78 1.04
C THR A 415 32.18 23.92 1.86
N ALA A 416 32.15 23.31 3.03
CA ALA A 416 31.04 23.44 3.96
C ALA A 416 31.56 23.66 5.38
N SER A 417 30.88 24.52 6.11
CA SER A 417 31.11 24.72 7.54
C SER A 417 30.12 23.87 8.34
N LEU A 418 30.58 23.29 9.45
CA LEU A 418 29.76 22.45 10.31
C LEU A 418 29.78 22.93 11.76
N GLY A 419 28.63 22.87 12.42
CA GLY A 419 28.45 23.06 13.85
C GLY A 419 27.85 21.82 14.48
N GLY A 420 28.35 21.38 15.63
CA GLY A 420 27.86 20.18 16.32
C GLY A 420 27.45 20.45 17.75
N ALA A 421 26.46 19.71 18.25
CA ALA A 421 26.07 19.72 19.65
C ALA A 421 25.67 18.31 20.11
N GLN A 422 26.03 17.94 21.34
CA GLN A 422 25.54 16.72 22.00
C GLN A 422 24.40 17.07 22.96
N ARG A 423 23.44 16.15 23.13
CA ARG A 423 22.40 16.25 24.15
C ARG A 423 23.03 16.38 25.54
N ILE A 424 22.59 17.37 26.29
CA ILE A 424 22.94 17.54 27.69
C ILE A 424 21.70 17.51 28.59
N PRO A 425 21.86 17.19 29.89
CA PRO A 425 20.75 17.24 30.85
C PRO A 425 20.07 18.60 30.96
N ALA A 426 20.75 19.69 30.59
CA ALA A 426 20.21 21.04 30.62
C ALA A 426 19.30 21.38 29.42
N ASP A 427 19.33 20.58 28.34
CA ASP A 427 18.41 20.76 27.21
C ASP A 427 16.99 20.38 27.66
N GLN A 428 16.01 21.26 27.45
CA GLN A 428 14.60 20.97 27.73
C GLN A 428 13.99 20.15 26.60
N ASP A 429 14.41 20.43 25.36
CA ASP A 429 13.94 19.78 24.15
C ASP A 429 15.03 19.67 23.07
N ALA A 430 14.64 19.10 21.93
CA ALA A 430 15.48 19.01 20.74
C ALA A 430 15.87 20.37 20.15
N ASP A 431 15.06 21.42 20.35
CA ASP A 431 15.30 22.74 19.77
C ASP A 431 16.41 23.49 20.50
N ASP A 432 16.62 23.23 21.80
CA ASP A 432 17.81 23.67 22.54
C ASP A 432 19.10 23.09 21.91
N MET A 433 19.12 21.78 21.60
CA MET A 433 20.26 21.15 20.94
C MET A 433 20.55 21.76 19.56
N LEU A 434 19.52 21.96 18.75
CA LEU A 434 19.65 22.58 17.43
C LEU A 434 20.23 24.00 17.53
N ARG A 435 19.75 24.81 18.50
CA ARG A 435 20.29 26.16 18.73
C ARG A 435 21.77 26.16 19.09
N ARG A 436 22.24 25.19 19.88
CA ARG A 436 23.67 25.07 20.21
C ARG A 436 24.51 24.64 19.01
N ALA A 437 23.99 23.72 18.18
CA ALA A 437 24.64 23.34 16.93
C ALA A 437 24.73 24.53 15.96
N ASP A 438 23.68 25.34 15.86
CA ASP A 438 23.64 26.56 15.04
C ASP A 438 24.68 27.60 15.51
N GLN A 439 24.78 27.83 16.82
CA GLN A 439 25.81 28.72 17.39
C GLN A 439 27.24 28.20 17.12
N ALA A 440 27.45 26.88 17.16
CA ALA A 440 28.72 26.29 16.78
C ALA A 440 29.03 26.48 15.28
N LEU A 441 28.02 26.36 14.41
CA LEU A 441 28.13 26.60 12.98
C LEU A 441 28.47 28.06 12.69
N TYR A 442 27.84 29.00 13.40
CA TYR A 442 28.17 30.42 13.32
C TYR A 442 29.64 30.70 13.67
N ARG A 443 30.16 30.06 14.74
CA ARG A 443 31.58 30.15 15.10
C ARG A 443 32.47 29.55 14.01
N ALA A 444 32.09 28.45 13.38
CA ALA A 444 32.85 27.82 12.29
C ALA A 444 32.97 28.77 11.08
N LYS A 445 31.88 29.43 10.71
CA LYS A 445 31.88 30.45 9.65
C LYS A 445 32.79 31.64 10.00
N ALA A 446 32.80 32.07 11.26
CA ALA A 446 33.65 33.16 11.74
C ALA A 446 35.15 32.78 11.82
N ALA A 447 35.46 31.51 12.03
CA ALA A 447 36.83 30.98 12.14
C ALA A 447 37.55 30.82 10.78
N GLY A 448 36.91 31.17 9.67
CA GLY A 448 37.50 31.09 8.34
C GLY A 448 36.80 30.11 7.38
N ARG A 449 35.70 29.47 7.81
CA ARG A 449 34.94 28.45 7.06
C ARG A 449 35.71 27.15 6.83
N ASP A 450 35.13 26.19 6.10
CA ASP A 450 35.68 24.85 5.85
C ASP A 450 36.21 24.15 7.12
N CYS A 451 35.46 24.28 8.22
CA CYS A 451 35.83 23.67 9.48
C CYS A 451 34.61 23.21 10.26
N PHE A 452 34.88 22.35 11.24
CA PHE A 452 33.89 21.87 12.19
C PHE A 452 34.16 22.44 13.58
N ILE A 453 33.12 23.00 14.21
CA ILE A 453 33.16 23.40 15.62
C ILE A 453 32.11 22.62 16.39
N PHE A 454 32.51 22.04 17.52
CA PHE A 454 31.61 21.36 18.44
C PHE A 454 31.31 22.25 19.65
N ASP A 455 30.03 22.41 19.98
CA ASP A 455 29.61 23.07 21.20
C ASP A 455 29.97 22.23 22.42
N ARG A 456 30.97 22.67 23.17
CA ARG A 456 31.33 22.08 24.45
C ARG A 456 30.56 22.82 25.54
N PRO A 457 29.59 22.18 26.21
CA PRO A 457 28.99 22.76 27.40
C PRO A 457 30.10 23.00 28.43
N THR A 458 30.09 24.18 29.03
CA THR A 458 31.06 24.59 30.07
C THR A 458 30.69 24.01 31.42
#